data_AF-A0A1B3XJG3-F1
#
_entry.id   AF-A0A1B3XJG3-F1
#
_cell.length_a   1.000
_cell.length_b   1.000
_cell.length_c   1.000
_cell.angle_alpha   90.00
_cell.angle_beta   90.00
_cell.angle_gamma   90.00
#
_symmetry.space_group_name_H-M   'P 1'
#
loop_
_entity.id
_entity.type
_entity.pdbx_description
1 polymer ?
#
loop_
_entity_poly.entity_id
_entity_poly.type
_entity_poly.pdbx_seq_one_letter_code
_entity_poly.pdbx_strand_id
1 'polypeptide(L)'
;MNINIKVYLQSNNTKFLKSGSFPVSNSDFKKDPDWAAAIAAYEWIREIKMSFSISEDFRIDQVIYNGENDITELVRTVRSI
;
A
#
# COMPACT_ATOMS: atom_id res chain seq x y z
N MET A 1 3.50 14.49 8.17
CA MET A 1 2.70 13.65 9.08
C MET A 1 3.06 12.21 8.78
N ASN A 2 3.01 11.29 9.74
CA ASN A 2 3.32 9.89 9.47
C ASN A 2 2.03 9.08 9.48
N ILE A 3 1.85 8.22 8.49
CA ILE A 3 0.73 7.26 8.43
C ILE A 3 1.28 5.85 8.55
N ASN A 4 0.52 4.97 9.19
CA ASN A 4 0.86 3.54 9.21
C ASN A 4 0.13 2.85 8.07
N ILE A 5 0.86 2.19 7.17
CA ILE A 5 0.28 1.42 6.08
C ILE A 5 0.46 -0.06 6.39
N LYS A 6 -0.60 -0.84 6.23
CA LYS A 6 -0.63 -2.29 6.31
C LYS A 6 -1.05 -2.85 4.95
N VAL A 7 -0.23 -3.73 4.41
CA VAL A 7 -0.47 -4.42 3.14
C VAL A 7 -0.57 -5.91 3.43
N TYR A 8 -1.72 -6.48 3.08
CA TYR A 8 -1.94 -7.92 3.02
C TYR A 8 -1.67 -8.37 1.59
N LEU A 9 -0.72 -9.29 1.45
CA LEU A 9 -0.29 -9.80 0.17
C LEU A 9 -0.15 -11.32 0.22
N GLN A 10 -0.36 -11.96 -0.91
CA GLN A 10 -0.21 -13.40 -1.08
C GLN A 10 0.87 -13.67 -2.13
N SER A 11 1.72 -14.65 -1.84
CA SER A 11 2.73 -15.18 -2.77
C SER A 11 2.92 -16.66 -2.48
N ASN A 12 3.00 -17.49 -3.52
CA ASN A 12 3.19 -18.94 -3.42
C ASN A 12 2.25 -19.61 -2.39
N ASN A 13 0.96 -19.28 -2.47
CA ASN A 13 -0.09 -19.74 -1.55
C ASN A 13 0.11 -19.38 -0.06
N THR A 14 1.06 -18.50 0.25
CA THR A 14 1.36 -18.01 1.60
C THR A 14 0.88 -16.57 1.73
N LYS A 15 0.16 -16.28 2.82
CA LYS A 15 -0.28 -14.92 3.16
C LYS A 15 0.79 -14.21 3.99
N PHE A 16 1.10 -12.99 3.60
CA PHE A 16 2.04 -12.12 4.28
C PHE A 16 1.35 -10.83 4.69
N LEU A 17 1.70 -10.34 5.87
CA LEU A 17 1.35 -9.01 6.34
C LEU A 17 2.62 -8.17 6.39
N LYS A 18 2.63 -7.04 5.70
CA LYS A 18 3.67 -6.02 5.82
C LYS A 18 3.04 -4.78 6.43
N SER A 19 3.69 -4.24 7.46
CA SER A 19 3.30 -2.97 8.08
C SER A 19 4.48 -2.02 8.14
N GLY A 20 4.27 -0.75 7.82
CA GLY A 20 5.31 0.28 7.82
C GLY A 20 4.75 1.66 8.15
N SER A 21 5.59 2.56 8.61
CA SER A 21 5.24 3.96 8.85
C SER A 21 5.87 4.82 7.77
N PHE A 22 5.06 5.61 7.08
CA PHE A 22 5.49 6.41 5.93
C PHE A 22 5.22 7.90 6.18
N PRO A 23 6.19 8.78 5.87
CA PRO A 23 5.96 10.21 5.92
C PRO A 23 5.10 10.64 4.72
N VAL A 24 4.02 11.38 4.99
CA VAL A 24 3.16 12.03 4.00
C VAL A 24 3.11 13.54 4.21
N SER A 25 2.95 14.26 3.11
CA SER A 25 2.74 15.70 3.09
C SER A 25 1.44 16.05 3.82
N ASN A 26 1.53 16.91 4.83
CA ASN A 26 0.37 17.33 5.61
C ASN A 26 -0.63 18.12 4.75
N SER A 27 -0.14 18.83 3.73
CA SER A 27 -0.96 19.62 2.82
C SER A 27 -1.80 18.74 1.92
N ASP A 28 -1.21 17.68 1.36
CA ASP A 28 -1.90 16.75 0.47
C ASP A 28 -2.84 15.84 1.26
N PHE A 29 -2.41 15.38 2.43
CA PHE A 29 -3.24 14.58 3.32
C PHE A 29 -4.48 15.34 3.83
N LYS A 30 -4.40 16.67 4.01
CA LYS A 30 -5.57 17.49 4.39
C LYS A 30 -6.56 17.69 3.25
N LYS A 31 -6.10 17.65 1.99
CA LYS A 31 -6.98 17.78 0.82
C LYS A 31 -7.67 16.46 0.53
N ASP A 32 -6.88 15.39 0.44
CA ASP A 32 -7.35 14.05 0.16
C ASP A 32 -6.45 13.02 0.88
N PRO A 33 -6.84 12.62 2.11
CA PRO A 33 -6.04 11.72 2.93
C PRO A 33 -5.89 10.34 2.30
N ASP A 34 -6.95 9.86 1.65
CA ASP A 34 -7.01 8.54 1.03
C ASP A 34 -6.10 8.49 -0.21
N TRP A 35 -6.15 9.53 -1.05
CA TRP A 35 -5.26 9.64 -2.21
C TRP A 35 -3.78 9.75 -1.81
N ALA A 36 -3.47 10.59 -0.82
CA ALA A 36 -2.10 10.72 -0.32
C ALA A 36 -1.58 9.40 0.28
N ALA A 37 -2.41 8.67 1.01
CA ALA A 37 -2.08 7.34 1.52
C ALA A 37 -1.94 6.30 0.40
N ALA A 38 -2.77 6.36 -0.63
CA ALA A 38 -2.71 5.47 -1.79
C ALA A 38 -1.41 5.62 -2.58
N ILE A 39 -0.93 6.85 -2.79
CA ILE A 39 0.36 7.09 -3.45
C ILE A 39 1.50 6.48 -2.63
N ALA A 40 1.56 6.78 -1.33
CA ALA A 40 2.61 6.25 -0.45
C ALA A 40 2.57 4.72 -0.38
N ALA A 41 1.38 4.12 -0.32
CA ALA A 41 1.21 2.68 -0.34
C ALA A 41 1.63 2.07 -1.68
N TYR A 42 1.32 2.72 -2.81
CA TYR A 42 1.70 2.26 -4.13
C TYR A 42 3.22 2.19 -4.32
N GLU A 43 3.95 3.24 -3.92
CA GLU A 43 5.41 3.27 -3.96
C GLU A 43 6.01 2.14 -3.14
N TRP A 44 5.50 1.95 -1.91
CA TRP A 44 5.98 0.89 -1.04
C TRP A 44 5.63 -0.52 -1.56
N ILE A 45 4.44 -0.72 -2.12
CA ILE A 45 4.05 -1.99 -2.76
C ILE A 45 4.97 -2.32 -3.92
N ARG A 46 5.41 -1.32 -4.69
CA ARG A 46 6.37 -1.49 -5.77
C ARG A 46 7.73 -1.97 -5.26
N GLU A 47 8.21 -1.44 -4.14
CA GLU A 47 9.43 -1.91 -3.46
C GLU A 47 9.28 -3.33 -2.91
N ILE A 48 8.14 -3.64 -2.29
CA ILE A 48 7.82 -5.00 -1.83
C ILE A 48 7.85 -5.95 -3.02
N LYS A 49 7.21 -5.60 -4.13
CA LYS A 49 7.20 -6.43 -5.35
C LYS A 49 8.59 -6.66 -5.89
N MET A 50 9.45 -5.64 -5.93
CA MET A 50 10.86 -5.80 -6.30
C MET A 50 11.62 -6.70 -5.32
N SER A 51 11.32 -6.64 -4.02
CA SER A 51 11.93 -7.55 -3.04
C SER A 51 11.48 -9.01 -3.23
N PHE A 52 10.25 -9.21 -3.71
CA PHE A 52 9.66 -10.51 -4.04
C PHE A 52 9.97 -10.99 -5.47
N SER A 53 11.02 -10.48 -6.13
CA SER A 53 11.47 -10.70 -7.54
C SER A 53 11.54 -12.15 -8.09
N ILE A 54 10.98 -13.14 -7.40
CA ILE A 54 11.03 -14.56 -7.72
C ILE A 54 9.64 -15.20 -7.81
N SER A 55 8.56 -14.60 -7.29
CA SER A 55 7.21 -15.21 -7.37
C SER A 55 6.30 -14.51 -8.38
N GLU A 56 6.00 -15.16 -9.50
CA GLU A 56 4.99 -14.72 -10.48
C GLU A 56 3.59 -14.58 -9.86
N ASP A 57 3.32 -15.30 -8.76
CA ASP A 57 2.04 -15.31 -8.04
C ASP A 57 1.85 -14.18 -7.00
N PHE A 58 2.52 -13.04 -7.16
CA PHE A 58 2.35 -11.91 -6.24
C PHE A 58 0.98 -11.22 -6.40
N ARG A 59 0.16 -11.25 -5.34
CA ARG A 59 -1.16 -10.60 -5.29
C ARG A 59 -1.30 -9.70 -4.07
N ILE A 60 -1.90 -8.53 -4.27
CA ILE A 60 -2.31 -7.63 -3.19
C ILE A 60 -3.77 -7.92 -2.88
N ASP A 61 -4.02 -8.39 -1.66
CA ASP A 61 -5.39 -8.68 -1.19
C ASP A 61 -6.03 -7.42 -0.62
N GLN A 62 -5.31 -6.71 0.25
CA GLN A 62 -5.86 -5.57 0.97
C GLN A 62 -4.78 -4.57 1.39
N VAL A 63 -5.11 -3.28 1.35
CA VAL A 63 -4.25 -2.17 1.79
C VAL A 63 -5.05 -1.29 2.75
N ILE A 64 -4.57 -1.16 3.98
CA ILE A 64 -5.22 -0.37 5.03
C ILE A 64 -4.22 0.66 5.55
N TYR A 65 -4.64 1.91 5.70
CA TYR A 65 -3.85 2.92 6.39
C TYR A 65 -4.49 3.36 7.72
N ASN A 66 -3.64 3.69 8.68
CA ASN A 66 -3.98 4.02 10.08
C ASN A 66 -4.85 2.97 10.79
N GLY A 67 -4.93 1.75 10.26
CA GLY A 67 -5.65 0.62 10.85
C GLY A 67 -7.16 0.60 10.58
N GLU A 68 -7.73 1.66 10.00
CA GLU A 68 -9.18 1.80 9.83
C GLU A 68 -9.60 2.02 8.37
N ASN A 69 -8.75 2.64 7.55
CA ASN A 69 -9.13 3.11 6.23
C ASN A 69 -8.59 2.17 5.15
N ASP A 70 -9.50 1.48 4.46
CA ASP A 70 -9.17 0.60 3.34
C ASP A 70 -9.05 1.41 2.04
N ILE A 71 -7.87 1.35 1.42
CA ILE A 71 -7.50 2.07 0.19
C ILE A 71 -7.14 1.10 -0.94
N THR A 72 -7.54 -0.17 -0.84
CA THR A 72 -7.17 -1.21 -1.81
C THR A 72 -7.56 -0.85 -3.23
N GLU A 73 -8.79 -0.37 -3.43
CA GLU A 73 -9.29 0.02 -4.76
C GLU A 73 -8.59 1.28 -5.29
N LEU A 74 -8.32 2.26 -4.42
CA LEU A 74 -7.57 3.47 -4.78
C LEU A 74 -6.15 3.14 -5.26
N VAL A 75 -5.44 2.27 -4.55
CA VAL A 75 -4.09 1.83 -4.94
C VAL A 75 -4.12 1.09 -6.29
N ARG A 76 -5.19 0.33 -6.58
CA ARG A 76 -5.37 -0.29 -7.89
C ARG A 76 -5.58 0.74 -8.99
N THR A 77 -6.34 1.81 -8.72
CA THR A 77 -6.50 2.93 -9.66
C THR A 77 -5.15 3.61 -9.93
N VAL A 78 -4.37 3.92 -8.88
CA VAL A 78 -3.03 4.55 -9.01
C VAL A 78 -2.09 3.70 -9.85
N ARG A 79 -2.14 2.37 -9.70
CA ARG A 79 -1.31 1.43 -10.47
C ARG A 79 -1.65 1.38 -11.97
N SER A 80 -2.86 1.79 -12.34
CA SER A 80 -3.35 1.78 -13.73
C SER A 80 -3.10 3.10 -14.47
N ILE A 81 -2.51 4.10 -13.80
CA ILE A 81 -2.03 5.36 -14.38
C ILE A 81 -0.58 5.19 -14.80
#